data_AF-A0AAV7LXI7-F1
#
_entry.id   AF-A0AAV7LXI7-F1
#
_cell.length_a   1.000
_cell.length_b   1.000
_cell.length_c   1.000
_cell.angle_alpha   90.00
_cell.angle_beta   90.00
_cell.angle_gamma   90.00
#
_symmetry.space_group_name_H-M   'P 1'
#
loop_
_entity.id
_entity.type
_entity.pdbx_description
1 polymer ?
#
loop_
_entity_poly.entity_id
_entity_poly.type
_entity_poly.pdbx_seq_one_letter_code
_entity_poly.pdbx_strand_id
1 'polypeptide(L)'
;MQCSLLYPKCTQMQLSPVYPYSTQMRRSLVYPKSTQMQHSLAYAKSTHMQRSLVYTKSTQIQRSLVYTKSTQMQRSPVYPNNTQMQRSPVYPNNTQMQRSPVYPNNTQMQRSPMYPNSTQMQRSPVYPKSTQMQRSLAYTKSTHMQRSPVYLNSTQMQRSLVYPNSM
;
A
#
# COMPACT_ATOMS: atom_id res chain seq x y z
N MET A 1 -1.24 34.79 19.44
CA MET A 1 -2.23 34.86 18.35
C MET A 1 -3.33 33.84 18.62
N GLN A 2 -4.54 34.31 18.91
CA GLN A 2 -5.68 33.48 19.28
C GLN A 2 -6.37 33.02 17.99
N CYS A 3 -6.12 31.79 17.57
CA CYS A 3 -6.71 31.22 16.37
C CYS A 3 -8.22 30.99 16.62
N SER A 4 -9.08 31.60 15.80
CA SER A 4 -10.55 31.49 15.92
C SER A 4 -10.99 30.03 15.82
N LEU A 5 -12.04 29.61 16.53
CA LEU A 5 -12.46 28.19 16.58
C LEU A 5 -13.12 27.69 15.29
N LEU A 6 -13.56 28.58 14.41
CA LEU A 6 -14.28 28.27 13.16
C LEU A 6 -13.45 28.41 11.89
N TYR A 7 -12.54 29.39 11.82
CA TYR A 7 -11.64 29.61 10.66
C TYR A 7 -10.24 30.03 11.09
N PRO A 8 -9.55 29.20 11.90
CA PRO A 8 -8.21 29.53 12.34
C PRO A 8 -7.24 29.44 11.15
N LYS A 9 -6.60 30.57 10.80
CA LYS A 9 -5.48 30.62 9.85
C LYS A 9 -4.19 30.89 10.62
N CYS A 10 -3.46 29.84 10.95
CA CYS A 10 -2.26 29.90 11.78
C CYS A 10 -1.21 28.93 11.25
N THR A 11 0.08 29.23 11.39
CA THR A 11 1.17 28.33 10.96
C THR A 11 1.09 26.98 11.68
N GLN A 12 0.79 27.04 12.99
CA GLN A 12 0.71 25.90 13.90
C GLN A 12 -0.66 25.87 14.55
N MET A 13 -1.31 24.70 14.55
CA MET A 13 -2.60 24.53 15.19
C MET A 13 -2.68 23.19 15.91
N GLN A 14 -3.12 23.24 17.15
CA GLN A 14 -3.22 22.05 17.99
C GLN A 14 -4.56 21.35 17.82
N LEU A 15 -5.67 22.07 17.93
CA LEU A 15 -7.01 21.50 17.94
C LEU A 15 -7.98 22.44 17.22
N SER A 16 -8.82 21.89 16.37
CA SER A 16 -9.97 22.60 15.82
C SER A 16 -11.12 21.63 15.58
N PRO A 17 -12.36 22.07 15.79
CA PRO A 17 -13.49 21.24 15.45
C PRO A 17 -13.71 21.19 13.93
N VAL A 18 -13.70 22.33 13.23
CA VAL A 18 -14.18 22.39 11.84
C VAL A 18 -13.33 23.37 11.00
N TYR A 19 -13.06 23.01 9.74
CA TYR A 19 -12.40 23.83 8.70
C TYR A 19 -11.08 24.54 9.10
N PRO A 20 -10.12 23.88 9.79
CA PRO A 20 -8.84 24.53 10.05
C PRO A 20 -8.02 24.69 8.76
N TYR A 21 -7.31 25.81 8.67
CA TYR A 21 -6.29 26.04 7.65
C TYR A 21 -4.94 26.36 8.31
N SER A 22 -3.97 25.46 8.21
CA SER A 22 -2.63 25.67 8.78
C SER A 22 -1.54 24.94 8.03
N THR A 23 -0.28 25.32 8.27
CA THR A 23 0.85 24.54 7.78
C THR A 23 0.92 23.20 8.52
N GLN A 24 0.76 23.23 9.85
CA GLN A 24 0.78 22.06 10.71
C GLN A 24 -0.49 21.98 11.56
N MET A 25 -1.11 20.81 11.58
CA MET A 25 -2.33 20.54 12.34
C MET A 25 -2.23 19.22 13.11
N ARG A 26 -2.39 19.31 14.44
CA ARG A 26 -2.32 18.13 15.31
C ARG A 26 -3.63 17.33 15.32
N ARG A 27 -4.78 17.97 15.55
CA ARG A 27 -6.08 17.29 15.67
C ARG A 27 -7.22 18.10 15.08
N SER A 28 -7.96 17.51 14.15
CA SER A 28 -9.19 18.09 13.60
C SER A 28 -10.29 17.06 13.53
N LEU A 29 -11.53 17.47 13.78
CA LEU A 29 -12.66 16.59 13.52
C LEU A 29 -12.97 16.59 12.02
N VAL A 30 -13.24 17.75 11.43
CA VAL A 30 -13.85 17.80 10.10
C VAL A 30 -13.16 18.81 9.17
N TYR A 31 -12.93 18.37 7.92
CA TYR A 31 -12.40 19.18 6.81
C TYR A 31 -11.08 19.93 7.09
N PRO A 32 -10.04 19.31 7.70
CA PRO A 32 -8.77 19.99 7.81
C PRO A 32 -8.08 20.12 6.46
N LYS A 33 -7.50 21.31 6.22
CA LYS A 33 -6.58 21.56 5.12
C LYS A 33 -5.23 22.01 5.69
N SER A 34 -4.21 21.18 5.54
CA SER A 34 -2.87 21.49 6.03
C SER A 34 -1.75 20.85 5.23
N THR A 35 -0.50 21.29 5.40
CA THR A 35 0.63 20.57 4.81
C THR A 35 0.90 19.28 5.59
N GLN A 36 0.88 19.36 6.93
CA GLN A 36 1.12 18.25 7.87
C GLN A 36 -0.08 18.04 8.80
N MET A 37 -0.69 16.85 8.74
CA MET A 37 -1.86 16.50 9.55
C MET A 37 -1.60 15.25 10.39
N GLN A 38 -1.65 15.35 11.72
CA GLN A 38 -1.48 14.18 12.59
C GLN A 38 -2.76 13.34 12.70
N HIS A 39 -3.88 13.92 13.13
CA HIS A 39 -5.09 13.14 13.40
C HIS A 39 -6.37 13.83 12.89
N SER A 40 -7.08 13.19 11.95
CA SER A 40 -8.35 13.69 11.43
C SER A 40 -9.47 12.66 11.56
N LEU A 41 -10.67 13.07 11.93
CA LEU A 41 -11.83 12.17 11.86
C LEU A 41 -12.35 12.06 10.42
N ALA A 42 -12.67 13.18 9.78
CA ALA A 42 -13.35 13.20 8.49
C ALA A 42 -12.77 14.21 7.48
N TYR A 43 -12.77 13.80 6.20
CA TYR A 43 -12.47 14.63 5.04
C TYR A 43 -11.17 15.45 5.10
N ALA A 44 -10.06 14.79 5.42
CA ALA A 44 -8.76 15.46 5.48
C ALA A 44 -8.12 15.63 4.11
N LYS A 45 -7.56 16.84 3.90
CA LYS A 45 -6.70 17.14 2.75
C LYS A 45 -5.34 17.63 3.25
N SER A 46 -4.28 16.88 2.93
CA SER A 46 -2.93 17.25 3.33
C SER A 46 -1.86 16.84 2.32
N THR A 47 -0.62 17.26 2.54
CA THR A 47 0.53 16.61 1.88
C THR A 47 0.87 15.33 2.64
N HIS A 48 1.03 15.41 3.96
CA HIS A 48 1.32 14.26 4.82
C HIS A 48 0.23 14.04 5.87
N MET A 49 -0.30 12.82 5.91
CA MET A 49 -1.30 12.39 6.88
C MET A 49 -0.76 11.25 7.76
N GLN A 50 -0.81 11.43 9.08
CA GLN A 50 -0.42 10.36 10.01
C GLN A 50 -1.58 9.37 10.26
N ARG A 51 -2.76 9.80 10.73
CA ARG A 51 -3.92 8.91 10.87
C ARG A 51 -5.26 9.57 10.57
N SER A 52 -6.04 8.95 9.72
CA SER A 52 -7.42 9.35 9.44
C SER A 52 -8.42 8.21 9.63
N LEU A 53 -9.69 8.56 9.90
CA LEU A 53 -10.75 7.56 9.98
C LEU A 53 -11.43 7.37 8.62
N VAL A 54 -12.10 8.40 8.11
CA VAL A 54 -13.05 8.25 6.98
C VAL A 54 -12.40 8.50 5.62
N TYR A 55 -12.37 9.76 5.17
CA TYR A 55 -11.93 10.15 3.84
C TYR A 55 -10.63 10.93 3.94
N THR A 56 -9.63 10.55 3.15
CA THR A 56 -8.37 11.30 3.09
C THR A 56 -7.80 11.36 1.70
N LYS A 57 -7.42 12.57 1.31
CA LYS A 57 -6.63 12.85 0.12
C LYS A 57 -5.29 13.44 0.55
N SER A 58 -4.22 12.66 0.40
CA SER A 58 -2.86 13.09 0.76
C SER A 58 -1.85 12.54 -0.21
N THR A 59 -0.66 13.14 -0.35
CA THR A 59 0.41 12.50 -1.13
C THR A 59 0.95 11.28 -0.39
N GLN A 60 1.13 11.39 0.94
CA GLN A 60 1.55 10.31 1.83
C GLN A 60 0.56 10.09 2.98
N ILE A 61 0.18 8.84 3.22
CA ILE A 61 -0.69 8.43 4.34
C ILE A 61 -0.04 7.30 5.14
N GLN A 62 0.14 7.49 6.45
CA GLN A 62 0.65 6.42 7.29
C GLN A 62 -0.44 5.39 7.59
N ARG A 63 -1.61 5.83 8.05
CA ARG A 63 -2.75 4.95 8.37
C ARG A 63 -4.07 5.61 8.02
N SER A 64 -5.00 4.83 7.51
CA SER A 64 -6.41 5.20 7.41
C SER A 64 -7.29 3.99 7.69
N LEU A 65 -8.59 4.22 7.91
CA LEU A 65 -9.55 3.15 8.12
C LEU A 65 -10.42 2.87 6.88
N VAL A 66 -10.98 3.89 6.24
CA VAL A 66 -12.02 3.68 5.21
C VAL A 66 -11.52 3.97 3.79
N TYR A 67 -11.51 5.24 3.38
CA TYR A 67 -11.27 5.64 2.00
C TYR A 67 -10.05 6.54 1.89
N THR A 68 -9.09 6.12 1.08
CA THR A 68 -7.88 6.90 0.79
C THR A 68 -7.56 6.98 -0.66
N LYS A 69 -7.17 8.18 -1.07
CA LYS A 69 -6.47 8.43 -2.32
C LYS A 69 -5.12 9.05 -2.00
N SER A 70 -4.05 8.31 -2.29
CA SER A 70 -2.68 8.77 -2.08
C SER A 70 -1.68 8.17 -3.05
N THR A 71 -0.52 8.81 -3.18
CA THR A 71 0.60 8.23 -3.92
C THR A 71 1.23 7.10 -3.11
N GLN A 72 1.42 7.32 -1.81
CA GLN A 72 2.06 6.35 -0.91
C GLN A 72 1.23 6.10 0.35
N MET A 73 1.08 4.81 0.69
CA MET A 73 0.36 4.39 1.88
C MET A 73 1.08 3.29 2.66
N GLN A 74 1.20 3.44 3.98
CA GLN A 74 1.80 2.36 4.78
C GLN A 74 0.79 1.26 5.13
N ARG A 75 -0.40 1.62 5.64
CA ARG A 75 -1.42 0.64 6.10
C ARG A 75 -2.85 1.12 5.84
N SER A 76 -3.67 0.27 5.20
CA SER A 76 -5.14 0.36 5.15
C SER A 76 -5.74 -0.98 5.56
N PRO A 77 -6.89 -1.02 6.24
CA PRO A 77 -7.63 -2.26 6.43
C PRO A 77 -8.48 -2.64 5.21
N VAL A 78 -8.92 -1.68 4.36
CA VAL A 78 -9.88 -1.96 3.27
C VAL A 78 -9.52 -1.18 2.00
N TYR A 79 -9.53 -1.85 0.85
CA TYR A 79 -9.41 -1.36 -0.55
C TYR A 79 -8.67 -0.02 -0.79
N PRO A 80 -7.35 0.03 -0.56
CA PRO A 80 -6.55 1.18 -0.92
C PRO A 80 -6.34 1.23 -2.44
N ASN A 81 -6.56 2.40 -3.04
CA ASN A 81 -6.19 2.69 -4.42
C ASN A 81 -5.04 3.71 -4.42
N ASN A 82 -3.80 3.20 -4.42
CA ASN A 82 -2.59 4.01 -4.33
C ASN A 82 -1.51 3.50 -5.29
N THR A 83 -0.53 4.33 -5.63
CA THR A 83 0.61 3.90 -6.45
C THR A 83 1.49 2.90 -5.69
N GLN A 84 1.82 3.21 -4.42
CA GLN A 84 2.69 2.40 -3.58
C GLN A 84 2.05 2.06 -2.25
N MET A 85 2.17 0.78 -1.85
CA MET A 85 1.65 0.31 -0.57
C MET A 85 2.59 -0.64 0.16
N GLN A 86 2.76 -0.43 1.47
CA GLN A 86 3.59 -1.32 2.28
C GLN A 86 2.83 -2.57 2.76
N ARG A 87 1.64 -2.42 3.37
CA ARG A 87 0.90 -3.55 3.96
C ARG A 87 -0.61 -3.40 3.81
N SER A 88 -1.26 -4.39 3.21
CA SER A 88 -2.72 -4.53 3.11
C SER A 88 -3.12 -5.91 3.62
N PRO A 89 -4.27 -6.07 4.28
CA PRO A 89 -4.73 -7.39 4.71
C PRO A 89 -5.25 -8.24 3.55
N VAL A 90 -6.03 -7.70 2.59
CA VAL A 90 -6.62 -8.48 1.49
C VAL A 90 -6.83 -7.61 0.24
N TYR A 91 -6.65 -8.19 -0.95
CA TYR A 91 -6.95 -7.60 -2.29
C TYR A 91 -6.43 -6.16 -2.55
N PRO A 92 -5.13 -5.86 -2.34
CA PRO A 92 -4.59 -4.58 -2.80
C PRO A 92 -4.51 -4.55 -4.33
N ASN A 93 -4.95 -3.44 -4.93
CA ASN A 93 -4.74 -3.13 -6.34
C ASN A 93 -3.92 -1.85 -6.47
N ASN A 94 -2.60 -2.00 -6.60
CA ASN A 94 -1.63 -0.90 -6.59
C ASN A 94 -0.49 -1.20 -7.59
N THR A 95 0.27 -0.19 -8.02
CA THR A 95 1.44 -0.43 -8.88
C THR A 95 2.53 -1.23 -8.15
N GLN A 96 2.85 -0.84 -6.90
CA GLN A 96 3.89 -1.47 -6.09
C GLN A 96 3.39 -1.89 -4.71
N MET A 97 3.69 -3.12 -4.31
CA MET A 97 3.26 -3.70 -3.05
C MET A 97 4.41 -4.41 -2.33
N GLN A 98 4.63 -4.07 -1.05
CA GLN A 98 5.67 -4.76 -0.27
C GLN A 98 5.20 -6.07 0.35
N ARG A 99 4.06 -6.07 1.05
CA ARG A 99 3.57 -7.28 1.74
C ARG A 99 2.05 -7.37 1.72
N SER A 100 1.53 -8.46 1.17
CA SER A 100 0.11 -8.80 1.19
C SER A 100 -0.07 -10.28 1.57
N PRO A 101 -0.95 -10.62 2.51
CA PRO A 101 -1.24 -12.01 2.89
C PRO A 101 -1.78 -12.84 1.73
N VAL A 102 -2.80 -12.35 1.00
CA VAL A 102 -3.51 -13.13 -0.03
C VAL A 102 -3.94 -12.24 -1.21
N TYR A 103 -3.89 -12.81 -2.41
CA TYR A 103 -4.41 -12.25 -3.68
C TYR A 103 -4.00 -10.79 -3.99
N PRO A 104 -2.71 -10.42 -3.90
CA PRO A 104 -2.26 -9.14 -4.45
C PRO A 104 -2.33 -9.16 -6.00
N ASN A 105 -2.83 -8.07 -6.58
CA ASN A 105 -2.75 -7.81 -8.02
C ASN A 105 -1.98 -6.51 -8.24
N ASN A 106 -0.72 -6.60 -8.68
CA ASN A 106 0.20 -5.46 -8.70
C ASN A 106 1.23 -5.60 -9.82
N THR A 107 1.82 -4.50 -10.31
CA THR A 107 2.95 -4.60 -11.25
C THR A 107 4.18 -5.21 -10.58
N GLN A 108 4.52 -4.74 -9.37
CA GLN A 108 5.66 -5.21 -8.60
C GLN A 108 5.25 -5.66 -7.20
N MET A 109 5.64 -6.87 -6.82
CA MET A 109 5.32 -7.47 -5.54
C MET A 109 6.56 -8.08 -4.86
N GLN A 110 6.81 -7.67 -3.62
CA GLN A 110 7.99 -8.13 -2.87
C GLN A 110 7.73 -9.47 -2.16
N ARG A 111 6.66 -9.57 -1.34
CA ARG A 111 6.39 -10.79 -0.56
C ARG A 111 4.91 -11.06 -0.40
N SER A 112 4.45 -12.21 -0.90
CA SER A 112 3.10 -12.72 -0.65
C SER A 112 3.12 -14.22 -0.34
N PRO A 113 2.50 -14.66 0.76
CA PRO A 113 2.34 -16.08 1.07
C PRO A 113 1.64 -16.88 -0.04
N MET A 114 0.56 -16.34 -0.61
CA MET A 114 -0.37 -17.14 -1.41
C MET A 114 -0.97 -16.36 -2.59
N TYR A 115 -0.97 -17.00 -3.77
CA TYR A 115 -1.64 -16.53 -4.99
C TYR A 115 -1.33 -15.08 -5.43
N PRO A 116 -0.07 -14.62 -5.47
CA PRO A 116 0.23 -13.34 -6.07
C PRO A 116 0.08 -13.38 -7.59
N ASN A 117 -0.51 -12.33 -8.15
CA ASN A 117 -0.47 -12.05 -9.58
C ASN A 117 0.28 -10.74 -9.82
N SER A 118 1.42 -10.79 -10.51
CA SER A 118 2.21 -9.58 -10.78
C SER A 118 3.13 -9.69 -11.98
N THR A 119 3.63 -8.58 -12.51
CA THR A 119 4.67 -8.64 -13.55
C THR A 119 6.01 -9.09 -12.96
N GLN A 120 6.39 -8.54 -11.80
CA GLN A 120 7.63 -8.88 -11.10
C GLN A 120 7.35 -9.30 -9.65
N MET A 121 7.80 -10.50 -9.29
CA MET A 121 7.63 -11.09 -7.97
C MET A 121 8.97 -11.50 -7.35
N GLN A 122 9.26 -11.06 -6.13
CA GLN A 122 10.50 -11.49 -5.44
C GLN A 122 10.33 -12.81 -4.67
N ARG A 123 9.33 -12.92 -3.79
CA ARG A 123 9.20 -14.11 -2.92
C ARG A 123 7.76 -14.52 -2.67
N SER A 124 7.41 -15.74 -3.09
CA SER A 124 6.12 -16.34 -2.78
C SER A 124 6.25 -17.84 -2.53
N PRO A 125 5.83 -18.33 -1.36
CA PRO A 125 5.77 -19.76 -1.09
C PRO A 125 4.93 -20.54 -2.11
N VAL A 126 3.69 -20.11 -2.38
CA VAL A 126 2.71 -20.97 -3.09
C VAL A 126 1.97 -20.23 -4.21
N TYR A 127 1.88 -20.88 -5.37
CA TYR A 127 1.09 -20.46 -6.53
C TYR A 127 1.32 -19.03 -7.04
N PRO A 128 2.58 -18.57 -7.20
CA PRO A 128 2.82 -17.30 -7.87
C PRO A 128 2.53 -17.40 -9.37
N LYS A 129 1.87 -16.35 -9.90
CA LYS A 129 1.76 -16.07 -11.33
C LYS A 129 2.48 -14.76 -11.63
N SER A 130 3.56 -14.82 -12.41
CA SER A 130 4.28 -13.60 -12.79
C SER A 130 5.14 -13.72 -14.02
N THR A 131 5.44 -12.64 -14.72
CA THR A 131 6.44 -12.67 -15.81
C THR A 131 7.83 -13.02 -15.25
N GLN A 132 8.29 -12.29 -14.24
CA GLN A 132 9.61 -12.48 -13.61
C GLN A 132 9.46 -12.93 -12.15
N MET A 133 10.05 -14.07 -11.78
CA MET A 133 9.99 -14.62 -10.43
C MET A 133 11.38 -14.97 -9.87
N GLN A 134 11.74 -14.40 -8.72
CA GLN A 134 13.03 -14.69 -8.09
C GLN A 134 13.02 -15.98 -7.24
N ARG A 135 12.07 -16.13 -6.30
CA ARG A 135 12.07 -17.28 -5.38
C ARG A 135 10.68 -17.76 -5.03
N SER A 136 10.41 -19.02 -5.32
CA SER A 136 9.21 -19.74 -4.87
C SER A 136 9.55 -21.05 -4.19
N LEU A 137 8.58 -21.59 -3.44
CA LEU A 137 8.71 -22.92 -2.84
C LEU A 137 7.91 -23.98 -3.59
N ALA A 138 6.75 -23.65 -4.15
CA ALA A 138 5.92 -24.61 -4.86
C ALA A 138 5.14 -23.97 -6.02
N TYR A 139 4.77 -24.81 -6.99
CA TYR A 139 3.85 -24.56 -8.11
C TYR A 139 3.90 -23.14 -8.66
N THR A 140 4.89 -22.88 -9.52
CA THR A 140 5.09 -21.54 -10.10
C THR A 140 4.74 -21.50 -11.57
N LYS A 141 4.01 -20.44 -11.97
CA LYS A 141 3.80 -20.10 -13.38
C LYS A 141 4.50 -18.78 -13.68
N SER A 142 5.59 -18.83 -14.42
CA SER A 142 6.31 -17.62 -14.82
C SER A 142 7.06 -17.74 -16.12
N THR A 143 7.31 -16.64 -16.85
CA THR A 143 8.16 -16.74 -18.04
C THR A 143 9.63 -16.92 -17.67
N HIS A 144 10.11 -16.24 -16.62
CA HIS A 144 11.47 -16.37 -16.09
C HIS A 144 11.48 -16.68 -14.59
N MET A 145 12.22 -17.73 -14.20
CA MET A 145 12.34 -18.23 -12.84
C MET A 145 13.80 -18.32 -12.39
N GLN A 146 14.18 -17.69 -11.28
CA GLN A 146 15.55 -17.83 -10.74
C GLN A 146 15.73 -19.07 -9.86
N ARG A 147 14.87 -19.29 -8.84
CA ARG A 147 15.02 -20.40 -7.88
C ARG A 147 13.69 -20.97 -7.40
N SER A 148 13.41 -22.24 -7.71
CA SER A 148 12.30 -23.01 -7.11
C SER A 148 12.78 -24.42 -6.75
N PRO A 149 12.32 -25.01 -5.64
CA PRO A 149 12.61 -26.40 -5.34
C PRO A 149 11.64 -27.39 -6.03
N VAL A 150 10.38 -27.02 -6.34
CA VAL A 150 9.35 -27.99 -6.79
C VAL A 150 8.39 -27.40 -7.85
N TYR A 151 7.87 -28.24 -8.76
CA TYR A 151 6.81 -28.03 -9.77
C TYR A 151 6.77 -26.66 -10.44
N LEU A 152 7.23 -26.59 -11.69
CA LEU A 152 7.41 -25.35 -12.44
C LEU A 152 6.79 -25.42 -13.83
N ASN A 153 6.13 -24.34 -14.22
CA ASN A 153 5.83 -24.03 -15.61
C ASN A 153 6.51 -22.69 -15.94
N SER A 154 7.69 -22.77 -16.57
CA SER A 154 8.42 -21.60 -17.02
C SER A 154 9.22 -21.81 -18.28
N THR A 155 9.33 -20.77 -19.10
CA THR A 155 10.12 -20.75 -20.32
C THR A 155 11.63 -20.72 -20.03
N GLN A 156 12.06 -20.01 -18.98
CA GLN A 156 13.47 -19.90 -18.60
C GLN A 156 13.68 -20.14 -17.11
N MET A 157 14.65 -20.99 -16.75
CA MET A 157 14.95 -21.38 -15.37
C MET A 157 16.46 -21.38 -15.09
N GLN A 158 16.87 -20.81 -13.94
CA GLN A 158 18.29 -20.82 -13.52
C GLN A 158 18.67 -21.96 -12.56
N ARG A 159 17.87 -22.26 -11.52
CA ARG A 159 18.18 -23.31 -10.52
C ARG A 159 16.93 -24.03 -10.00
N SER A 160 16.92 -25.37 -10.12
CA SER A 160 15.90 -26.28 -9.56
C SER A 160 16.50 -27.32 -8.62
N LEU A 161 15.70 -27.83 -7.66
CA LEU A 161 16.03 -29.05 -6.92
C LEU A 161 15.36 -30.32 -7.51
N VAL A 162 14.33 -30.16 -8.34
CA VAL A 162 13.60 -31.28 -9.00
C VAL A 162 13.49 -30.99 -10.50
N TYR A 163 13.62 -32.02 -11.35
CA TYR A 163 13.59 -31.87 -12.82
C TYR A 163 12.36 -31.08 -13.30
N PRO A 164 12.54 -29.99 -14.08
CA PRO A 164 11.41 -29.26 -14.65
C PRO A 164 10.76 -30.11 -15.75
N ASN A 165 9.42 -30.14 -15.78
CA ASN A 165 8.70 -30.51 -17.01
C ASN A 165 8.87 -29.34 -17.99
N SER A 166 9.96 -29.37 -18.76
CA SER A 166 10.15 -28.49 -19.91
C SER A 166 9.20 -28.94 -21.03
N MET A 167 8.27 -28.07 -21.44
CA MET A 167 7.66 -28.13 -22.77
C MET A 167 8.49 -27.29 -23.73
#